data_AF-A0A6P7XSB7-F1
#
_entry.id   AF-A0A6P7XSB7-F1
#
_cell.length_a   1.000
_cell.length_b   1.000
_cell.length_c   1.000
_cell.angle_alpha   90.00
_cell.angle_beta   90.00
_cell.angle_gamma   90.00
#
_symmetry.space_group_name_H-M   'P 1'
#
loop_
_entity.id
_entity.type
_entity.pdbx_description
1 polymer ?
#
loop_
_entity_poly.entity_id
_entity_poly.type
_entity_poly.pdbx_seq_one_letter_code
_entity_poly.pdbx_strand_id
1 'polypeptide(L)'
;MEEENAKLKTMVEGYEGKLEDLENRSRRNNLRFIREELEHNEIQIYQFPDCDSDEDDEFKQQDLVLSRCIPFAVIGSNTVVEKDGKCVRGRLYPWSVVEVENPSHSDFIKLRTMLVKTHMQDLKDVTRDTHYENYRAQCIQSMTNRKLTRESGTDFPIQTTEEEETEKLIREKDEELRRMQEMLHRIQRQMESQ
;
A
#
# COMPACT_ATOMS: atom_id res chain seq x y z
N MET A 1 -53.56 -26.96 15.16
CA MET A 1 -52.23 -27.47 14.72
C MET A 1 -51.67 -26.66 13.57
N GLU A 2 -52.34 -26.56 12.42
CA GLU A 2 -51.79 -25.84 11.25
C GLU A 2 -51.67 -24.32 11.45
N GLU A 3 -52.67 -23.69 12.06
CA GLU A 3 -52.67 -22.26 12.40
C GLU A 3 -51.62 -21.90 13.48
N GLU A 4 -51.32 -22.84 14.37
CA GLU A 4 -50.36 -22.67 15.45
C GLU A 4 -48.92 -22.82 14.93
N ASN A 5 -48.69 -23.76 14.01
CA ASN A 5 -47.45 -23.88 13.25
C ASN A 5 -47.19 -22.64 12.37
N ALA A 6 -48.22 -22.07 11.75
CA ALA A 6 -48.10 -20.83 11.00
C ALA A 6 -47.68 -19.67 11.91
N LYS A 7 -48.33 -19.51 13.08
CA LYS A 7 -47.98 -18.48 14.07
C LYS A 7 -46.55 -18.64 14.60
N LEU A 8 -46.12 -19.88 14.89
CA LEU A 8 -44.76 -20.18 15.33
C LEU A 8 -43.73 -19.86 14.25
N LYS A 9 -44.00 -20.23 12.99
CA LYS A 9 -43.10 -19.93 11.87
C LYS A 9 -42.90 -18.43 11.68
N THR A 10 -43.98 -17.65 11.67
CA THR A 10 -43.91 -16.19 11.55
C THR A 10 -43.21 -15.55 12.76
N MET A 11 -43.41 -16.12 13.96
CA MET A 11 -42.73 -15.65 15.16
C MET A 11 -41.22 -15.90 15.07
N VAL A 12 -40.77 -17.09 14.64
CA VAL A 12 -39.35 -17.43 14.43
C VAL A 12 -38.70 -16.54 13.36
N GLU A 13 -39.33 -16.41 12.19
CA GLU A 13 -38.85 -15.52 11.11
C GLU A 13 -38.74 -14.06 11.59
N GLY A 14 -39.70 -13.60 12.41
CA GLY A 14 -39.67 -12.27 13.01
C GLY A 14 -38.57 -12.07 14.06
N TYR A 15 -38.14 -13.12 14.76
CA TYR A 15 -36.99 -13.07 15.66
C TYR A 15 -35.66 -13.09 14.91
N GLU A 16 -35.54 -13.92 13.87
CA GLU A 16 -34.35 -13.97 13.00
C GLU A 16 -34.10 -12.61 12.34
N GLY A 17 -35.13 -12.00 11.74
CA GLY A 17 -34.99 -10.67 11.15
C GLY A 17 -34.54 -9.58 12.14
N LYS A 18 -35.03 -9.62 13.39
CA LYS A 18 -34.58 -8.69 14.44
C LYS A 18 -33.12 -8.91 14.85
N LEU A 19 -32.65 -10.16 14.85
CA LEU A 19 -31.25 -10.49 15.14
C LEU A 19 -30.33 -10.02 14.02
N GLU A 20 -30.69 -10.28 12.77
CA GLU A 20 -29.95 -9.78 11.60
C GLU A 20 -29.85 -8.25 11.60
N ASP A 21 -30.95 -7.55 11.91
CA ASP A 21 -30.96 -6.09 12.00
C ASP A 21 -30.02 -5.57 13.11
N LEU A 22 -30.02 -6.23 14.26
CA LEU A 22 -29.17 -5.85 15.39
C LEU A 22 -27.69 -6.05 15.06
N GLU A 23 -27.34 -7.17 14.44
CA GLU A 23 -25.98 -7.52 14.03
C GLU A 23 -25.49 -6.56 12.93
N ASN A 24 -26.32 -6.30 11.91
CA ASN A 24 -26.03 -5.34 10.86
C ASN A 24 -25.86 -3.91 11.41
N ARG A 25 -26.63 -3.52 12.42
CA ARG A 25 -26.47 -2.23 13.09
C ARG A 25 -25.15 -2.17 13.86
N SER A 26 -24.81 -3.22 14.60
CA SER A 26 -23.55 -3.32 15.33
C SER A 26 -22.35 -3.23 14.39
N ARG A 27 -22.39 -3.99 13.28
CA ARG A 27 -21.39 -3.96 12.22
C ARG A 27 -21.19 -2.54 11.67
N ARG A 28 -22.28 -1.86 11.30
CA ARG A 28 -22.23 -0.48 10.80
C ARG A 28 -21.62 0.49 11.80
N ASN A 29 -21.99 0.39 13.07
CA ASN A 29 -21.45 1.25 14.12
C ASN A 29 -19.96 1.02 14.33
N ASN A 30 -19.52 -0.24 14.37
CA ASN A 30 -18.11 -0.59 14.52
C ASN A 30 -17.28 -0.11 13.32
N LEU A 31 -17.80 -0.27 12.09
CA LEU A 31 -17.13 0.24 10.89
C LEU A 31 -16.97 1.75 10.94
N ARG A 32 -18.00 2.48 11.41
CA ARG A 32 -17.92 3.93 11.54
C ARG A 32 -16.87 4.35 12.55
N PHE A 33 -16.90 3.73 13.73
CA PHE A 33 -15.91 3.98 14.78
C PHE A 33 -14.48 3.71 14.32
N ILE A 34 -14.24 2.59 13.64
CA ILE A 34 -12.90 2.25 13.14
C ILE A 34 -12.42 3.28 12.11
N ARG A 35 -13.30 3.75 11.22
CA ARG A 35 -12.92 4.80 10.25
C ARG A 35 -12.57 6.12 10.92
N GLU A 36 -13.38 6.54 11.89
CA GLU A 36 -13.13 7.74 12.69
C GLU A 36 -11.76 7.64 13.41
N GLU A 37 -11.44 6.49 13.98
CA GLU A 37 -10.14 6.24 14.64
C GLU A 37 -8.96 6.19 13.64
N LEU A 38 -9.13 5.60 12.46
CA LEU A 38 -8.09 5.58 11.42
C LEU A 38 -7.74 7.01 10.96
N GLU A 39 -8.75 7.85 10.76
CA GLU A 39 -8.58 9.26 10.41
C GLU A 39 -7.93 10.05 11.57
N HIS A 40 -8.40 9.85 12.80
CA HIS A 40 -7.88 10.55 13.98
C HIS A 40 -6.39 10.26 14.24
N ASN A 41 -5.95 9.02 14.00
CA ASN A 41 -4.56 8.60 14.21
C ASN A 41 -3.68 8.73 12.95
N GLU A 42 -4.18 9.36 11.88
CA GLU A 42 -3.47 9.55 10.61
C GLU A 42 -2.90 8.24 10.02
N ILE A 43 -3.64 7.13 10.22
CA ILE A 43 -3.22 5.81 9.73
C ILE A 43 -3.54 5.73 8.24
N GLN A 44 -2.49 5.75 7.43
CA GLN A 44 -2.61 5.60 5.99
C GLN A 44 -2.97 4.15 5.63
N ILE A 45 -4.21 3.98 5.16
CA ILE A 45 -4.69 2.74 4.55
C ILE A 45 -4.71 2.89 3.03
N TYR A 46 -4.70 1.76 2.32
CA TYR A 46 -4.87 1.73 0.88
C TYR A 46 -6.14 2.49 0.47
N GLN A 47 -5.97 3.42 -0.48
CA GLN A 47 -7.07 4.16 -1.09
C GLN A 47 -7.26 3.64 -2.51
N PHE A 48 -8.52 3.43 -2.88
CA PHE A 48 -8.84 3.05 -4.25
C PHE A 48 -8.46 4.19 -5.20
N PRO A 49 -7.81 3.89 -6.33
CA PRO A 49 -7.52 4.89 -7.35
C PRO A 49 -8.82 5.46 -7.92
N ASP A 50 -8.78 6.70 -8.38
CA ASP A 50 -9.92 7.30 -9.07
C ASP A 50 -10.22 6.49 -10.34
N CYS A 51 -11.47 6.05 -10.48
CA CYS A 51 -11.91 5.35 -11.69
C CYS A 51 -11.86 6.30 -12.90
N ASP A 52 -11.25 5.84 -14.00
CA ASP A 52 -11.19 6.61 -15.24
C ASP A 52 -12.59 6.84 -15.83
N SER A 53 -12.75 7.99 -16.52
CA SER A 53 -14.06 8.41 -17.01
C SER A 53 -14.63 7.51 -18.12
N ASP A 54 -13.77 6.81 -18.85
CA ASP A 54 -14.09 5.87 -19.93
C ASP A 54 -14.38 4.44 -19.46
N GLU A 55 -14.22 4.15 -18.16
CA GLU A 55 -14.58 2.86 -17.59
C GLU A 55 -16.10 2.64 -17.57
N ASP A 56 -16.50 1.37 -17.67
CA ASP A 56 -17.92 0.97 -17.69
C ASP A 56 -18.62 1.27 -16.35
N ASP A 57 -19.91 1.61 -16.41
CA ASP A 57 -20.72 1.95 -15.22
C ASP A 57 -20.77 0.80 -14.20
N GLU A 58 -20.72 -0.46 -14.66
CA GLU A 58 -20.69 -1.64 -13.79
C GLU A 58 -19.40 -1.69 -12.95
N PHE A 59 -18.25 -1.37 -13.57
CA PHE A 59 -16.96 -1.33 -12.89
C PHE A 59 -16.93 -0.21 -11.84
N LYS A 60 -17.37 0.99 -12.21
CA LYS A 60 -17.49 2.14 -11.30
C LYS A 60 -18.37 1.83 -10.08
N GLN A 61 -19.49 1.13 -10.28
CA GLN A 61 -20.35 0.70 -9.18
C GLN A 61 -19.68 -0.34 -8.31
N GLN A 62 -19.00 -1.33 -8.91
CA GLN A 62 -18.26 -2.35 -8.16
C GLN A 62 -17.18 -1.71 -7.28
N ASP A 63 -16.42 -0.78 -7.83
CA ASP A 63 -15.35 -0.09 -7.12
C ASP A 63 -15.88 0.76 -5.95
N LEU A 64 -16.96 1.50 -6.17
CA LEU A 64 -17.65 2.25 -5.12
C LEU A 64 -18.16 1.34 -3.99
N VAL A 65 -18.63 0.14 -4.31
CA VAL A 65 -19.06 -0.85 -3.31
C VAL A 65 -17.87 -1.37 -2.52
N LEU A 66 -16.73 -1.65 -3.17
CA LEU A 66 -15.52 -2.14 -2.54
C LEU A 66 -14.91 -1.09 -1.59
N SER A 67 -14.79 0.17 -2.03
CA SER A 67 -14.30 1.27 -1.21
C SER A 67 -15.15 1.49 0.04
N ARG A 68 -16.48 1.39 -0.09
CA ARG A 68 -17.42 1.48 1.04
C ARG A 68 -17.36 0.29 1.99
N CYS A 69 -16.72 -0.81 1.62
CA CYS A 69 -16.59 -1.99 2.47
C CYS A 69 -15.30 -2.00 3.30
N ILE A 70 -14.40 -1.03 3.17
CA ILE A 70 -13.22 -0.93 4.04
C ILE A 70 -13.58 -0.35 5.41
N PRO A 71 -13.18 -0.97 6.53
CA PRO A 71 -12.46 -2.24 6.63
C PRO A 71 -13.37 -3.46 6.40
N PHE A 72 -12.90 -4.42 5.58
CA PHE A 72 -13.66 -5.63 5.28
C PHE A 72 -13.83 -6.49 6.53
N ALA A 73 -15.06 -6.80 6.94
CA ALA A 73 -15.29 -7.73 8.03
C ALA A 73 -15.49 -9.15 7.45
N VAL A 74 -14.40 -9.93 7.52
CA VAL A 74 -14.25 -11.24 6.89
C VAL A 74 -14.20 -12.36 7.91
N ILE A 75 -14.65 -13.53 7.47
CA ILE A 75 -14.54 -14.78 8.22
C ILE A 75 -13.61 -15.71 7.44
N GLY A 76 -12.60 -16.25 8.10
CA GLY A 76 -11.70 -17.26 7.53
C GLY A 76 -12.07 -18.68 7.98
N SER A 77 -11.91 -19.65 7.08
CA SER A 77 -11.95 -21.08 7.41
C SER A 77 -11.11 -21.88 6.43
N ASN A 78 -10.42 -22.91 6.91
CA ASN A 78 -9.75 -23.91 6.08
C ASN A 78 -10.60 -25.20 5.94
N THR A 79 -11.70 -25.29 6.67
CA THR A 79 -12.56 -26.47 6.73
C THR A 79 -13.65 -26.38 5.67
N VAL A 80 -13.92 -27.50 5.01
CA VAL A 80 -15.06 -27.69 4.11
C VAL A 80 -16.12 -28.48 4.85
N VAL A 81 -17.36 -27.99 4.82
CA VAL A 81 -18.52 -28.57 5.47
C VAL A 81 -19.60 -28.82 4.42
N GLU A 82 -20.38 -29.88 4.61
CA GLU A 82 -21.51 -30.18 3.72
C GLU A 82 -22.76 -29.49 4.26
N LYS A 83 -23.41 -28.69 3.41
CA LYS A 83 -24.68 -28.02 3.69
C LYS A 83 -25.55 -28.09 2.44
N ASP A 84 -26.80 -28.56 2.59
CA ASP A 84 -27.76 -28.69 1.49
C ASP A 84 -27.20 -29.46 0.26
N GLY A 85 -26.39 -30.50 0.51
CA GLY A 85 -25.73 -31.30 -0.52
C GLY A 85 -24.59 -30.60 -1.27
N LYS A 86 -24.14 -29.43 -0.81
CA LYS A 86 -23.01 -28.69 -1.34
C LYS A 86 -21.87 -28.63 -0.32
N CYS A 87 -20.67 -28.91 -0.79
CA CYS A 87 -19.44 -28.70 -0.02
C CYS A 87 -19.07 -27.21 -0.04
N VAL A 88 -19.26 -26.53 1.08
CA VAL A 88 -18.98 -25.10 1.25
C VAL A 88 -17.86 -24.90 2.26
N ARG A 89 -17.03 -23.87 2.06
CA ARG A 89 -15.99 -23.50 3.03
C ARG A 89 -16.64 -22.73 4.17
N GLY A 90 -16.52 -23.22 5.40
CA GLY A 90 -17.29 -22.67 6.52
C GLY A 90 -16.78 -23.09 7.88
N ARG A 91 -17.35 -22.50 8.92
CA ARG A 91 -17.14 -22.88 10.32
C ARG A 91 -18.41 -23.52 10.85
N LEU A 92 -18.27 -24.71 11.42
CA LEU A 92 -19.39 -25.42 12.06
C LEU A 92 -19.47 -24.99 13.53
N TYR A 93 -20.62 -24.48 13.93
CA TYR A 93 -20.97 -24.26 15.33
C TYR A 93 -22.15 -25.16 15.72
N PRO A 94 -22.36 -25.43 17.03
CA PRO A 94 -23.49 -26.23 17.50
C PRO A 94 -24.86 -25.69 17.06
N TRP A 95 -24.97 -24.38 16.82
CA TRP A 95 -26.21 -23.71 16.43
C TRP A 95 -26.38 -23.53 14.92
N SER A 96 -25.30 -23.40 14.14
CA SER A 96 -25.38 -23.21 12.69
C SER A 96 -24.01 -23.34 12.02
N VAL A 97 -24.03 -23.47 10.69
CA VAL A 97 -22.85 -23.38 9.83
C VAL A 97 -22.71 -21.95 9.30
N VAL A 98 -21.56 -21.34 9.55
CA VAL A 98 -21.19 -20.04 9.02
C VAL A 98 -20.35 -20.22 7.76
N GLU A 99 -20.97 -19.94 6.61
CA GLU A 99 -20.32 -19.97 5.30
C GLU A 99 -19.40 -18.77 5.08
N VAL A 100 -18.16 -19.03 4.65
CA VAL A 100 -17.16 -17.99 4.38
C VAL A 100 -17.47 -17.20 3.11
N GLU A 101 -17.98 -17.88 2.08
CA GLU A 101 -18.28 -17.28 0.78
C GLU A 101 -19.70 -16.71 0.71
N ASN A 102 -20.48 -16.76 1.78
CA ASN A 102 -21.81 -16.16 1.79
C ASN A 102 -21.72 -14.64 2.08
N PRO A 103 -22.18 -13.76 1.17
CA PRO A 103 -22.13 -12.30 1.36
C PRO A 103 -22.90 -11.79 2.58
N SER A 104 -23.90 -12.54 3.06
CA SER A 104 -24.65 -12.20 4.27
C SER A 104 -23.83 -12.43 5.54
N HIS A 105 -22.86 -13.34 5.51
CA HIS A 105 -22.02 -13.66 6.66
C HIS A 105 -20.67 -12.94 6.66
N SER A 106 -20.12 -12.66 5.47
CA SER A 106 -18.71 -12.27 5.33
C SER A 106 -18.46 -11.46 4.06
N ASP A 107 -17.59 -10.45 4.18
CA ASP A 107 -17.10 -9.69 3.01
C ASP A 107 -15.96 -10.42 2.27
N PHE A 108 -15.73 -11.70 2.53
CA PHE A 108 -14.62 -12.46 1.95
C PHE A 108 -14.59 -12.42 0.42
N ILE A 109 -15.75 -12.52 -0.24
CA ILE A 109 -15.83 -12.41 -1.70
C ILE A 109 -15.33 -11.04 -2.18
N LYS A 110 -15.74 -9.96 -1.49
CA LYS A 110 -15.35 -8.59 -1.83
C LYS A 110 -13.85 -8.39 -1.67
N LEU A 111 -13.30 -8.84 -0.53
CA LEU A 111 -11.87 -8.81 -0.26
C LEU A 111 -11.09 -9.60 -1.33
N ARG A 112 -11.52 -10.83 -1.66
CA ARG A 112 -10.89 -11.64 -2.70
C ARG A 112 -10.90 -10.94 -4.06
N THR A 113 -12.06 -10.43 -4.47
CA THR A 113 -12.19 -9.73 -5.76
C THR A 113 -11.23 -8.54 -5.83
N MET A 114 -11.17 -7.72 -4.77
CA MET A 114 -10.22 -6.60 -4.70
C MET A 114 -8.77 -7.07 -4.84
N LEU A 115 -8.35 -8.05 -4.02
CA LEU A 115 -6.95 -8.47 -3.95
C LEU A 115 -6.45 -9.19 -5.21
N VAL A 116 -7.26 -10.07 -5.81
CA VAL A 116 -6.77 -10.97 -6.88
C VAL A 116 -7.37 -10.73 -8.26
N LYS A 117 -8.46 -9.95 -8.38
CA LYS A 117 -9.13 -9.72 -9.66
C LYS A 117 -8.97 -8.30 -10.17
N THR A 118 -9.25 -7.31 -9.33
CA THR A 118 -9.39 -5.92 -9.80
C THR A 118 -8.19 -5.04 -9.45
N HIS A 119 -7.68 -5.07 -8.22
CA HIS A 119 -6.71 -4.07 -7.74
C HIS A 119 -5.30 -4.61 -7.52
N MET A 120 -5.00 -5.83 -7.97
CA MET A 120 -3.67 -6.44 -7.77
C MET A 120 -2.54 -5.64 -8.41
N GLN A 121 -2.78 -5.06 -9.59
CA GLN A 121 -1.75 -4.32 -10.31
C GLN A 121 -1.47 -2.98 -9.63
N ASP A 122 -2.52 -2.23 -9.28
CA ASP A 122 -2.40 -0.98 -8.55
C ASP A 122 -1.69 -1.16 -7.19
N LEU A 123 -2.04 -2.22 -6.43
CA LEU A 123 -1.34 -2.57 -5.19
C LEU A 123 0.18 -2.76 -5.38
N LYS A 124 0.59 -3.33 -6.52
CA LYS A 124 2.02 -3.49 -6.84
C LYS A 124 2.66 -2.15 -7.19
N ASP A 125 1.96 -1.30 -7.93
CA ASP A 125 2.46 0.00 -8.37
C ASP A 125 2.62 0.96 -7.17
N VAL A 126 1.63 1.03 -6.27
CA VAL A 126 1.75 1.77 -4.99
C VAL A 126 2.92 1.26 -4.15
N THR A 127 3.09 -0.07 -4.07
CA THR A 127 4.21 -0.66 -3.32
C THR A 127 5.56 -0.26 -3.90
N ARG A 128 5.68 -0.24 -5.23
CA ARG A 128 6.91 0.11 -5.93
C ARG A 128 7.19 1.61 -5.84
N ASP A 129 6.25 2.42 -6.27
CA ASP A 129 6.48 3.84 -6.53
C ASP A 129 6.40 4.69 -5.27
N THR A 130 5.71 4.21 -4.24
CA THR A 130 5.63 4.89 -2.94
C THR A 130 6.46 4.18 -1.89
N HIS A 131 6.09 2.95 -1.49
CA HIS A 131 6.70 2.33 -0.32
C HIS A 131 8.18 1.98 -0.55
N TYR A 132 8.51 1.40 -1.70
CA TYR A 132 9.87 1.02 -2.02
C TYR A 132 10.75 2.23 -2.32
N GLU A 133 10.29 3.20 -3.13
CA GLU A 133 11.08 4.41 -3.39
C GLU A 133 11.32 5.25 -2.12
N ASN A 134 10.35 5.36 -1.22
CA ASN A 134 10.55 6.03 0.08
C ASN A 134 11.64 5.33 0.89
N TYR A 135 11.59 4.00 0.99
CA TYR A 135 12.64 3.23 1.65
C TYR A 135 14.00 3.41 0.97
N ARG A 136 14.04 3.34 -0.36
CA ARG A 136 15.25 3.50 -1.16
C ARG A 136 15.88 4.87 -0.94
N ALA A 137 15.10 5.94 -0.97
CA ALA A 137 15.55 7.29 -0.68
C ALA A 137 16.15 7.41 0.73
N GLN A 138 15.48 6.84 1.74
CA GLN A 138 15.99 6.82 3.12
C GLN A 138 17.31 6.05 3.25
N CYS A 139 17.45 4.91 2.58
CA CYS A 139 18.69 4.15 2.54
C CYS A 139 19.84 4.96 1.93
N ILE A 140 19.59 5.60 0.78
CA ILE A 140 20.58 6.46 0.12
C ILE A 140 20.98 7.61 1.05
N GLN A 141 20.02 8.31 1.64
CA GLN A 141 20.29 9.40 2.59
C GLN A 141 21.13 8.92 3.78
N SER A 142 20.80 7.78 4.36
CA SER A 142 21.58 7.19 5.46
C SER A 142 23.03 6.88 5.04
N MET A 143 23.23 6.29 3.85
CA MET A 143 24.57 6.00 3.33
C MET A 143 25.36 7.27 3.03
N THR A 144 24.71 8.28 2.44
CA THR A 144 25.34 9.57 2.13
C THR A 144 25.71 10.31 3.41
N ASN A 145 24.83 10.33 4.41
CA ASN A 145 25.10 10.90 5.73
C ASN A 145 26.24 10.15 6.43
N ARG A 146 26.32 8.82 6.29
CA ARG A 146 27.47 8.06 6.79
C ARG A 146 28.77 8.39 6.05
N LYS A 147 28.73 8.65 4.74
CA LYS A 147 29.89 9.12 3.95
C LYS A 147 30.35 10.50 4.43
N LEU A 148 29.42 11.44 4.63
CA LEU A 148 29.69 12.78 5.18
C LEU A 148 30.26 12.75 6.61
N THR A 149 29.79 11.84 7.47
CA THR A 149 30.40 11.66 8.81
C THR A 149 31.76 10.98 8.77
N ARG A 150 32.06 10.22 7.70
CA ARG A 150 33.34 9.53 7.50
C ARG A 150 34.39 10.40 6.80
N GLU A 151 34.07 11.65 6.52
CA GLU A 151 35.04 12.71 6.22
C GLU A 151 35.81 13.17 7.48
N SER A 152 35.42 12.67 8.67
CA SER A 152 36.18 12.84 9.92
C SER A 152 36.99 11.61 10.35
N GLY A 153 37.08 10.55 9.53
CA GLY A 153 37.88 9.39 9.93
C GLY A 153 37.93 8.30 8.86
N THR A 154 39.14 8.07 8.37
CA THR A 154 39.59 7.02 7.43
C THR A 154 39.01 5.60 7.65
N ASP A 155 39.08 4.81 6.57
CA ASP A 155 38.82 3.36 6.42
C ASP A 155 37.39 2.89 6.09
N PHE A 156 37.12 2.67 4.80
CA PHE A 156 36.83 1.34 4.20
C PHE A 156 36.81 1.48 2.66
N PRO A 157 37.26 0.46 1.89
CA PRO A 157 37.59 0.59 0.48
C PRO A 157 36.37 0.34 -0.42
N ILE A 158 35.88 1.39 -1.07
CA ILE A 158 35.05 1.28 -2.27
C ILE A 158 35.81 2.03 -3.35
N GLN A 159 36.42 1.29 -4.28
CA GLN A 159 37.04 1.71 -5.55
C GLN A 159 37.45 3.20 -5.61
N THR A 160 38.39 3.61 -4.75
CA THR A 160 38.93 4.98 -4.70
C THR A 160 39.93 5.27 -5.82
N THR A 161 40.36 4.26 -6.58
CA THR A 161 41.44 4.41 -7.56
C THR A 161 41.07 5.32 -8.73
N GLU A 162 39.84 5.26 -9.22
CA GLU A 162 39.41 6.10 -10.35
C GLU A 162 39.09 7.54 -9.90
N GLU A 163 38.57 7.74 -8.69
CA GLU A 163 38.31 9.07 -8.12
C GLU A 163 39.61 9.80 -7.78
N GLU A 164 40.62 9.11 -7.22
CA GLU A 164 41.94 9.70 -6.94
C GLU A 164 42.72 10.04 -8.22
N GLU A 165 42.65 9.20 -9.25
CA GLU A 165 43.29 9.46 -10.54
C GLU A 165 42.66 10.66 -11.26
N THR A 166 41.33 10.76 -11.25
CA THR A 166 40.62 11.89 -11.86
C THR A 166 40.89 13.20 -11.11
N GLU A 167 40.93 13.18 -9.77
CA GLU A 167 41.24 14.37 -8.96
C GLU A 167 42.70 14.84 -9.18
N LYS A 168 43.65 13.91 -9.27
CA LYS A 168 45.05 14.22 -9.59
C LYS A 168 45.19 14.84 -10.98
N LEU A 169 44.46 14.32 -11.96
CA LEU A 169 44.48 14.83 -13.34
C LEU A 169 43.89 16.25 -13.44
N ILE A 170 42.81 16.52 -12.70
CA ILE A 170 42.20 17.87 -12.61
C ILE A 170 43.21 18.86 -12.02
N ARG A 171 43.91 18.47 -10.95
CA ARG A 171 44.88 19.34 -10.27
C ARG A 171 46.09 19.70 -11.15
N GLU A 172 46.59 18.73 -11.90
CA GLU A 172 47.69 18.95 -12.85
C GLU A 172 47.27 19.90 -13.99
N LYS A 173 46.05 19.72 -14.52
CA LYS A 173 45.49 20.59 -15.54
C LYS A 173 45.28 22.03 -15.05
N ASP A 174 44.84 22.21 -13.81
CA ASP A 174 44.69 23.54 -13.19
C ASP A 174 46.03 24.25 -12.99
N GLU A 175 47.09 23.53 -12.60
CA GLU A 175 48.43 24.10 -12.49
C GLU A 175 49.00 24.49 -13.85
N GLU A 176 48.79 23.67 -14.86
CA GLU A 176 49.20 23.93 -16.23
C GLU A 176 48.49 25.18 -16.79
N LEU A 177 47.18 25.30 -16.54
CA LEU A 177 46.39 26.48 -16.90
C LEU A 177 46.93 27.74 -16.24
N ARG A 178 47.29 27.66 -14.95
CA ARG A 178 47.81 28.79 -14.18
C ARG A 178 49.15 29.28 -14.72
N ARG A 179 50.07 28.35 -15.03
CA ARG A 179 51.37 28.68 -15.65
C ARG A 179 51.20 29.31 -17.03
N MET A 180 50.27 28.81 -17.83
CA MET A 180 49.99 29.37 -19.16
C MET A 180 49.39 30.78 -19.07
N GLN A 181 48.47 31.02 -18.12
CA GLN A 181 47.91 32.35 -17.86
C GLN A 181 48.97 33.36 -17.42
N GLU A 182 49.94 32.95 -16.59
CA GLU A 182 51.06 33.80 -16.20
C GLU A 182 51.99 34.11 -17.37
N MET A 183 52.27 33.12 -18.23
CA MET A 183 53.10 33.32 -19.42
C MET A 183 52.44 34.29 -20.41
N LEU A 184 51.14 34.13 -20.68
CA LEU A 184 50.37 35.05 -21.53
C LEU A 184 50.38 36.47 -20.97
N HIS A 185 50.18 36.65 -19.67
CA HIS A 185 50.26 37.96 -19.03
C HIS A 185 51.64 38.60 -19.16
N ARG A 186 52.72 37.81 -19.06
CA ARG A 186 54.09 38.33 -19.27
C ARG A 186 54.31 38.78 -20.70
N ILE A 187 53.87 37.99 -21.68
CA ILE A 187 53.99 38.33 -23.11
C ILE A 187 53.18 39.58 -23.43
N GLN A 188 51.96 39.69 -22.92
CA GLN A 188 51.10 40.84 -23.15
C GLN A 188 51.70 42.14 -22.58
N ARG A 189 52.27 42.10 -21.37
CA ARG A 189 52.99 43.25 -20.80
C ARG A 189 54.23 43.66 -21.60
N GLN A 190 54.94 42.70 -22.19
CA GLN A 190 56.10 43.00 -23.04
C GLN A 190 55.71 43.64 -24.37
N MET A 191 54.56 43.26 -24.93
CA MET A 191 54.01 43.91 -26.13
C MET A 191 53.46 45.30 -25.85
N GLU A 192 52.87 45.52 -24.67
CA GLU A 192 52.35 46.85 -24.26
C GLU A 192 53.46 47.85 -23.88
N SER A 193 54.70 47.38 -23.64
CA SER A 193 55.85 48.23 -23.32
C SER A 193 56.75 48.56 -24.52
N GLN A 194 56.36 48.22 -25.75
CA GLN A 194 57.00 48.66 -27.00
C GLN A 194 56.14 49.68 -27.72
#